data_AF-A0A949KGT3-F1
#
_entry.id   AF-A0A949KGT3-F1
#
_cell.length_a   1.000
_cell.length_b   1.000
_cell.length_c   1.000
_cell.angle_alpha   90.00
_cell.angle_beta   90.00
_cell.angle_gamma   90.00
#
_symmetry.space_group_name_H-M   'P 1'
#
loop_
_entity.id
_entity.type
_entity.pdbx_description
1 polymer ?
#
loop_
_entity_poly.entity_id
_entity_poly.type
_entity_poly.pdbx_seq_one_letter_code
_entity_poly.pdbx_strand_id
1 'polypeptide(L)'
;MDADDRLNGEAVDLKPLVGLLHGLPSSIIERLTVDAIHEHRTLLEQAENLFNELPAEVKAGKEAGSNAHVAYLETTIRLHAQMSALTTLLHILGYTPKV
;
A
#
# COMPACT_ATOMS: atom_id res chain seq x y z
N MET A 1 17.37 -17.33 -20.54
CA MET A 1 15.98 -17.01 -20.12
C MET A 1 16.13 -15.83 -19.19
N ASP A 2 15.89 -14.64 -19.74
CA ASP A 2 16.24 -13.38 -19.11
C ASP A 2 15.26 -13.08 -17.97
N ALA A 3 15.78 -12.48 -16.89
CA ALA A 3 15.00 -12.14 -15.70
C ALA A 3 13.79 -11.22 -16.01
N ASP A 4 13.85 -10.54 -17.15
CA ASP A 4 12.82 -9.64 -17.68
C ASP A 4 11.52 -10.37 -18.06
N ASP A 5 11.60 -11.64 -18.46
CA ASP A 5 10.44 -12.39 -18.94
C ASP A 5 9.54 -12.90 -17.79
N ARG A 6 10.02 -12.85 -16.54
CA ARG A 6 9.24 -13.24 -15.35
C ARG A 6 8.27 -12.16 -14.87
N LEU A 7 8.38 -10.94 -15.38
CA LEU A 7 7.54 -9.79 -14.97
C LEU A 7 6.32 -9.59 -15.89
N ASN A 8 6.18 -10.40 -16.94
CA ASN A 8 5.14 -10.22 -17.97
C ASN A 8 3.75 -10.79 -17.60
N GLY A 9 3.58 -11.40 -16.41
CA GLY A 9 2.34 -12.09 -16.03
C GLY A 9 1.40 -11.33 -15.10
N GLU A 10 1.92 -10.43 -14.25
CA GLU A 10 1.13 -9.69 -13.27
C GLU A 10 1.43 -8.19 -13.42
N ALA A 11 0.37 -7.38 -13.58
CA ALA A 11 0.51 -5.94 -13.73
C ALA A 11 1.14 -5.36 -12.46
N VAL A 12 2.41 -4.98 -12.53
CA VAL A 12 3.08 -4.24 -11.45
C VAL A 12 2.51 -2.83 -11.41
N ASP A 13 1.84 -2.49 -10.29
CA ASP A 13 1.17 -1.21 -10.11
C ASP A 13 2.13 -0.02 -10.23
N LEU A 14 3.34 -0.12 -9.64
CA LEU A 14 4.33 0.96 -9.63
C LEU A 14 5.62 0.55 -10.35
N LYS A 15 5.58 0.51 -11.70
CA LYS A 15 6.76 0.26 -12.56
C LYS A 15 8.04 1.02 -12.17
N PRO A 16 8.00 2.30 -11.70
CA PRO A 16 9.21 3.00 -11.28
C PRO A 16 10.00 2.31 -10.16
N LEU A 17 9.34 1.54 -9.27
CA LEU A 17 10.02 0.84 -8.19
C LEU A 17 10.90 -0.31 -8.70
N VAL A 18 10.54 -0.93 -9.82
CA VAL A 18 11.36 -1.98 -10.46
C VAL A 18 12.72 -1.41 -10.85
N GLY A 19 12.73 -0.26 -11.52
CA GLY A 19 13.97 0.42 -11.91
C GLY A 19 14.76 0.95 -10.71
N LEU A 20 14.06 1.53 -9.71
CA LEU A 20 14.68 2.09 -8.52
C LEU A 20 15.44 1.03 -7.68
N LEU A 21 14.89 -0.18 -7.59
CA LEU A 21 15.41 -1.26 -6.75
C LEU A 21 16.26 -2.27 -7.54
N HIS A 22 16.43 -2.07 -8.84
CA HIS A 22 17.18 -2.97 -9.71
C HIS A 22 18.63 -3.13 -9.23
N GLY A 23 19.07 -4.38 -9.06
CA GLY A 23 20.42 -4.73 -8.65
C GLY A 23 20.72 -4.58 -7.15
N LEU A 24 19.73 -4.19 -6.33
CA LEU A 24 19.91 -4.18 -4.88
C LEU A 24 19.92 -5.60 -4.30
N PRO A 25 20.65 -5.84 -3.19
CA PRO A 25 20.59 -7.10 -2.46
C PRO A 25 19.17 -7.42 -2.00
N SER A 26 18.78 -8.70 -2.09
CA SER A 26 17.46 -9.18 -1.68
C SER A 26 17.15 -8.88 -0.21
N SER A 27 18.15 -8.87 0.67
CA SER A 27 18.00 -8.52 2.09
C SER A 27 17.58 -7.06 2.32
N ILE A 28 17.98 -6.14 1.43
CA ILE A 28 17.54 -4.74 1.49
C ILE A 28 16.08 -4.65 1.05
N ILE A 29 15.74 -5.34 -0.05
CA ILE A 29 14.37 -5.36 -0.57
C ILE A 29 13.43 -5.99 0.46
N GLU A 30 13.82 -7.11 1.06
CA GLU A 30 13.06 -7.79 2.12
C GLU A 30 12.80 -6.86 3.32
N ARG A 31 13.82 -6.14 3.78
CA ARG A 31 13.66 -5.16 4.86
C ARG A 31 12.67 -4.05 4.49
N LEU A 32 12.78 -3.49 3.28
CA LEU A 32 11.85 -2.47 2.79
C LEU A 32 10.42 -3.00 2.70
N THR A 33 10.24 -4.25 2.26
CA THR A 33 8.94 -4.91 2.21
C THR A 33 8.35 -5.12 3.61
N VAL A 34 9.16 -5.55 4.59
CA VAL A 34 8.74 -5.67 6.00
C VAL A 34 8.30 -4.32 6.56
N ASP A 35 9.10 -3.27 6.36
CA ASP A 35 8.76 -1.91 6.80
C ASP A 35 7.46 -1.42 6.14
N ALA A 36 7.28 -1.68 4.83
CA ALA A 36 6.05 -1.35 4.11
C ALA A 36 4.83 -2.15 4.61
N ILE A 37 4.98 -3.40 5.05
CA ILE A 37 3.87 -4.15 5.66
C ILE A 37 3.44 -3.51 6.98
N HIS A 38 4.39 -3.08 7.82
CA HIS A 38 4.08 -2.39 9.07
C HIS A 38 3.40 -1.04 8.83
N GLU A 39 3.89 -0.27 7.85
CA GLU A 39 3.28 0.99 7.45
C GLU A 39 1.85 0.79 6.94
N HIS A 40 1.63 -0.23 6.08
CA HIS A 40 0.31 -0.57 5.57
C HIS A 40 -0.69 -0.85 6.70
N ARG A 41 -0.28 -1.70 7.66
CA ARG A 41 -1.11 -2.06 8.83
C ARG A 41 -1.44 -0.82 9.68
N THR A 42 -0.47 0.05 9.90
CA THR A 42 -0.67 1.30 10.64
C THR A 42 -1.67 2.22 9.93
N LEU A 43 -1.57 2.36 8.61
CA LEU A 43 -2.51 3.16 7.81
C LEU A 43 -3.92 2.55 7.82
N LEU A 44 -4.03 1.22 7.81
CA LEU A 44 -5.30 0.51 7.87
C LEU A 44 -5.99 0.79 9.21
N GLU A 45 -5.29 0.61 10.32
CA GLU A 45 -5.81 0.90 11.66
C GLU A 45 -6.24 2.37 11.79
N GLN A 46 -5.47 3.31 11.24
CA GLN A 46 -5.84 4.73 11.24
C GLN A 46 -7.11 5.01 10.42
N ALA A 47 -7.21 4.44 9.21
CA ALA A 47 -8.39 4.60 8.36
C ALA A 47 -9.64 4.00 9.01
N GLU A 48 -9.52 2.83 9.65
CA GLU A 48 -10.61 2.18 10.38
C GLU A 48 -11.07 3.01 11.58
N ASN A 49 -10.13 3.56 12.37
CA ASN A 49 -10.45 4.43 13.49
C ASN A 49 -11.19 5.69 13.03
N LEU A 50 -10.68 6.37 12.00
CA LEU A 50 -11.34 7.55 11.44
C LEU A 50 -12.72 7.21 10.90
N PHE A 51 -12.87 6.08 10.20
CA PHE A 51 -14.19 5.63 9.74
C PHE A 51 -15.13 5.42 10.92
N ASN A 52 -14.68 4.74 11.98
CA ASN A 52 -15.50 4.45 13.15
C ASN A 52 -15.98 5.72 13.87
N GLU A 53 -15.19 6.79 13.85
CA GLU A 53 -15.54 8.10 14.41
C GLU A 53 -16.51 8.92 13.54
N LEU A 54 -16.73 8.54 12.26
CA LEU A 54 -17.66 9.28 11.41
C LEU A 54 -19.12 9.17 11.90
N PRO A 55 -19.92 10.25 11.76
CA PRO A 55 -21.36 10.21 11.96
C PRO A 55 -22.04 9.17 11.08
N ALA A 56 -23.18 8.64 11.54
CA ALA A 56 -23.93 7.60 10.82
C ALA A 56 -24.41 8.09 9.46
N GLU A 57 -24.77 9.36 9.35
CA GLU A 57 -25.23 10.04 8.14
C GLU A 57 -24.12 10.11 7.09
N VAL A 58 -22.88 10.37 7.53
CA VAL A 58 -21.70 10.38 6.64
C VAL A 58 -21.36 8.95 6.19
N LYS A 59 -21.36 7.97 7.10
CA LYS A 59 -21.15 6.55 6.76
C LYS A 59 -22.21 6.03 5.79
N ALA A 60 -23.45 6.50 5.93
CA ALA A 60 -24.56 6.17 5.03
C ALA A 60 -24.53 6.94 3.70
N GLY A 61 -23.54 7.82 3.48
CA GLY A 61 -23.40 8.62 2.26
C GLY A 61 -24.45 9.72 2.11
N LYS A 62 -25.16 10.07 3.19
CA LYS A 62 -26.20 11.12 3.20
C LYS A 62 -25.61 12.51 3.38
N GLU A 63 -24.48 12.60 4.08
CA GLU A 63 -23.72 13.83 4.29
C GLU A 63 -22.26 13.64 3.89
N ALA A 64 -21.60 14.72 3.48
CA ALA A 64 -20.20 14.70 3.09
C ALA A 64 -19.55 16.07 3.30
N GLY A 65 -18.22 16.08 3.38
CA GLY A 65 -17.40 17.29 3.32
C GLY A 65 -17.05 17.89 4.68
N SER A 66 -17.42 17.25 5.79
CA SER A 66 -16.90 17.62 7.11
C SER A 66 -15.39 17.35 7.20
N ASN A 67 -14.69 18.06 8.08
CA ASN A 67 -13.25 17.84 8.30
C ASN A 67 -12.92 16.38 8.65
N ALA A 68 -13.77 15.72 9.45
CA ALA A 68 -13.61 14.31 9.78
C ALA A 68 -13.77 13.40 8.55
N HIS A 69 -14.75 13.68 7.68
CA HIS A 69 -14.91 12.94 6.43
C HIS A 69 -13.69 13.11 5.52
N VAL A 70 -13.19 14.34 5.36
CA VAL A 70 -11.99 14.61 4.56
C VAL A 70 -10.77 13.89 5.11
N ALA A 71 -10.55 13.92 6.43
CA ALA A 71 -9.43 13.22 7.07
C ALA A 71 -9.48 11.69 6.85
N TYR A 72 -10.67 11.10 6.94
CA TYR A 72 -10.90 9.70 6.59
C TYR A 72 -10.53 9.42 5.13
N LEU A 73 -11.01 10.24 4.20
CA LEU A 73 -10.73 10.08 2.77
C LEU A 73 -9.24 10.22 2.45
N GLU A 74 -8.55 11.23 3.01
CA GLU A 74 -7.12 11.42 2.82
C GLU A 74 -6.31 10.21 3.32
N THR A 75 -6.66 9.70 4.50
CA THR A 75 -6.00 8.52 5.08
C THR A 75 -6.25 7.28 4.25
N THR A 76 -7.48 7.11 3.74
CA THR A 76 -7.86 5.98 2.87
C THR A 76 -7.15 6.05 1.51
N ILE A 77 -6.98 7.24 0.94
CA ILE A 77 -6.18 7.44 -0.28
C ILE A 77 -4.73 7.05 -0.03
N ARG A 78 -4.14 7.47 1.09
CA ARG A 78 -2.76 7.09 1.47
C ARG A 78 -2.62 5.58 1.65
N LEU A 79 -3.57 4.94 2.33
CA LEU A 79 -3.62 3.49 2.48
C LEU A 79 -3.57 2.76 1.14
N HIS A 80 -4.40 3.17 0.17
CA HIS A 80 -4.43 2.53 -1.15
C HIS A 80 -3.18 2.84 -1.98
N ALA A 81 -2.67 4.07 -1.95
CA ALA A 81 -1.42 4.42 -2.62
C ALA A 81 -0.24 3.60 -2.07
N GLN A 82 -0.18 3.42 -0.75
CA GLN A 82 0.83 2.62 -0.08
C GLN A 82 0.67 1.12 -0.41
N MET A 83 -0.56 0.61 -0.54
CA MET A 83 -0.80 -0.77 -0.97
C MET A 83 -0.20 -1.05 -2.36
N SER A 84 -0.32 -0.13 -3.32
CA SER A 84 0.31 -0.27 -4.65
C SER A 84 1.85 -0.35 -4.58
N ALA A 85 2.47 0.31 -3.60
CA ALA A 85 3.89 0.17 -3.35
C ALA A 85 4.22 -1.19 -2.72
N LEU A 86 3.44 -1.62 -1.72
CA LEU A 86 3.61 -2.92 -1.07
C LEU A 86 3.43 -4.10 -2.05
N THR A 87 2.39 -4.10 -2.90
CA THR A 87 2.19 -5.13 -3.92
C THR A 87 3.37 -5.20 -4.88
N THR A 88 3.87 -4.04 -5.32
CA THR A 88 5.05 -3.97 -6.18
C THR A 88 6.31 -4.51 -5.49
N LEU A 89 6.53 -4.18 -4.21
CA LEU A 89 7.66 -4.71 -3.43
C LEU A 89 7.58 -6.24 -3.26
N LEU A 90 6.37 -6.78 -3.05
CA LEU A 90 6.13 -8.22 -2.98
C LEU A 90 6.42 -8.91 -4.32
N HIS A 91 6.01 -8.30 -5.43
CA HIS A 91 6.34 -8.82 -6.77
C HIS A 91 7.85 -8.82 -7.04
N ILE A 92 8.56 -7.74 -6.67
CA ILE A 92 10.02 -7.66 -6.82
C ILE A 92 10.72 -8.70 -5.94
N LEU A 93 10.25 -8.88 -4.70
CA LEU A 93 10.84 -9.83 -3.75
C LEU A 93 10.54 -11.30 -4.12
N GLY A 94 9.39 -11.55 -4.75
CA GLY A 94 8.94 -12.87 -5.20
C GLY A 94 8.33 -13.76 -4.10
N TYR A 95 8.20 -13.25 -2.88
CA TYR A 95 7.53 -13.94 -1.76
C TYR A 95 7.06 -12.91 -0.72
N THR A 96 6.15 -13.32 0.16
CA THR A 96 5.72 -12.51 1.32
C THR A 96 6.64 -12.79 2.51
N PRO A 97 7.40 -11.78 3.00
CA PRO A 97 8.29 -11.97 4.13
C PRO A 97 7.49 -12.13 5.43
N LYS A 98 8.11 -12.78 6.41
CA LYS A 98 7.51 -12.92 7.74
C LYS A 98 7.65 -11.62 8.51
N VAL A 99 6.54 -11.17 9.10
CA VAL A 99 6.39 -9.96 9.93
C VAL A 99 5.83 -10.29 11.30
#